data_AF-A0A954CQK6-F1
#
_entry.id   AF-A0A954CQK6-F1
#
_cell.length_a   1.000
_cell.length_b   1.000
_cell.length_c   1.000
_cell.angle_alpha   90.00
_cell.angle_beta   90.00
_cell.angle_gamma   90.00
#
_symmetry.space_group_name_H-M   'P 1'
#
loop_
_entity.id
_entity.type
_entity.pdbx_description
1 polymer ?
#
loop_
_entity_poly.entity_id
_entity_poly.type
_entity_poly.pdbx_seq_one_letter_code
_entity_poly.pdbx_strand_id
1 'polypeptide(L)'
;CTWQADFTRLALRGGGRIALAAMRRTDDHYGFEYIPSKILQYERGDDPMQIVRDYRDYLEEAIRNDPGQYFWMHRRLKARKEGWGDAYADLHKRWQPEQRKALIASRQTDATQA
;
A
#
# COMPACT_ATOMS: atom_id res chain seq x y z
N CYS A 1 -13.53 -4.39 -3.25
CA CYS A 1 -13.60 -3.03 -3.83
C CYS A 1 -13.64 -3.21 -5.34
N THR A 2 -14.83 -3.12 -5.95
CA THR A 2 -15.08 -3.55 -7.34
C THR A 2 -14.28 -2.75 -8.37
N TRP A 3 -14.10 -1.44 -8.12
CA TRP A 3 -13.34 -0.53 -8.99
C TRP A 3 -11.88 -0.97 -9.25
N GLN A 4 -11.17 -1.51 -8.25
CA GLN A 4 -9.79 -1.97 -8.45
C GLN A 4 -9.73 -3.18 -9.40
N ALA A 5 -10.70 -4.09 -9.31
CA ALA A 5 -10.81 -5.23 -10.22
C ALA A 5 -11.28 -4.82 -11.63
N ASP A 6 -12.09 -3.77 -11.74
CA ASP A 6 -12.56 -3.29 -13.03
C ASP A 6 -11.46 -2.53 -13.79
N PHE A 7 -10.63 -1.75 -13.08
CA PHE A 7 -9.44 -1.12 -13.65
C PHE A 7 -8.45 -2.15 -14.22
N THR A 8 -8.15 -3.21 -13.46
CA THR A 8 -7.17 -4.21 -13.92
C THR A 8 -7.67 -4.98 -15.13
N ARG A 9 -8.96 -5.34 -15.17
CA ARG A 9 -9.59 -5.93 -16.36
C ARG A 9 -9.56 -5.01 -17.58
N LEU A 10 -9.75 -3.71 -17.39
CA LEU A 10 -9.69 -2.74 -18.47
C LEU A 10 -8.26 -2.62 -19.03
N ALA A 11 -7.25 -2.52 -18.15
CA ALA A 11 -5.86 -2.39 -18.54
C ALA A 11 -5.39 -3.59 -19.39
N LEU A 12 -5.77 -4.80 -19.00
CA LEU A 12 -5.44 -6.05 -19.70
C LEU A 12 -6.13 -6.21 -21.05
N ARG A 13 -7.33 -5.64 -21.23
CA ARG A 13 -8.04 -5.71 -22.52
C ARG A 13 -7.32 -4.95 -23.63
N GLY A 14 -6.58 -3.91 -23.27
CA GLY A 14 -5.88 -3.04 -24.22
C GLY A 14 -4.40 -3.37 -24.42
N GLY A 15 -3.82 -4.34 -23.71
CA GLY A 15 -2.36 -4.58 -23.72
C GLY A 15 -1.56 -3.37 -23.24
N GLY A 16 -2.11 -2.62 -22.28
CA GLY A 16 -1.57 -1.33 -21.84
C GLY A 16 -0.39 -1.46 -20.87
N ARG A 17 0.52 -0.48 -20.92
CA ARG A 17 1.53 -0.27 -19.87
C ARG A 17 0.91 0.49 -18.71
N ILE A 18 1.14 0.02 -17.49
CA ILE A 18 0.69 0.68 -16.27
C ILE A 18 1.89 1.36 -15.63
N ALA A 19 1.83 2.69 -15.51
CA ALA A 19 2.79 3.46 -14.73
C ALA A 19 2.20 3.74 -13.34
N LEU A 20 2.93 3.33 -12.31
CA LEU A 20 2.61 3.71 -10.93
C LEU A 20 3.27 5.06 -10.63
N ALA A 21 2.47 5.97 -10.07
CA ALA A 21 2.92 7.32 -9.72
C ALA A 21 2.59 7.62 -8.26
N ALA A 22 3.42 8.44 -7.63
CA ALA A 22 3.16 9.01 -6.32
C ALA A 22 3.22 10.54 -6.40
N MET A 23 2.36 11.21 -5.65
CA MET A 23 2.51 12.63 -5.40
C MET A 23 3.23 12.79 -4.07
N ARG A 24 4.33 13.54 -4.06
CA ARG A 24 5.13 13.79 -2.86
C ARG A 24 5.14 15.28 -2.57
N ARG A 25 4.99 15.62 -1.30
CA ARG A 25 5.25 16.98 -0.81
C ARG A 25 6.71 17.08 -0.40
N THR A 26 7.41 18.06 -0.96
CA THR A 26 8.78 18.43 -0.60
C THR A 26 8.77 19.89 -0.17
N ASP A 27 8.93 20.13 1.12
CA ASP A 27 8.82 21.45 1.75
C ASP A 27 7.49 22.16 1.40
N ASP A 28 7.57 23.22 0.59
CA ASP A 28 6.44 24.02 0.14
C ASP A 28 5.95 23.67 -1.29
N HIS A 29 6.46 22.58 -1.86
CA HIS A 29 6.12 22.13 -3.22
C HIS A 29 5.51 20.74 -3.24
N TYR A 30 4.76 20.45 -4.31
CA TYR A 30 4.25 19.12 -4.63
C TYR A 30 4.84 18.67 -5.96
N GLY A 31 5.42 17.47 -5.98
CA GLY A 31 5.94 16.83 -7.17
C GLY A 31 5.16 15.57 -7.52
N PHE A 32 5.01 15.32 -8.82
CA PHE A 32 4.60 14.02 -9.33
C PHE A 32 5.85 13.21 -9.67
N GLU A 33 5.99 12.06 -9.03
CA GLU A 33 7.05 11.12 -9.31
C GLU A 33 6.46 9.90 -10.01
N TYR A 34 6.91 9.68 -11.24
CA TYR A 34 6.73 8.41 -11.94
C TYR A 34 7.98 7.59 -11.70
N ILE A 35 7.83 6.40 -11.11
CA ILE A 35 8.98 5.53 -10.85
C ILE A 35 9.18 4.63 -12.08
N PRO A 36 10.21 4.87 -12.93
CA PRO A 36 10.31 4.18 -14.23
C PRO A 36 10.53 2.67 -14.10
N SER A 37 11.23 2.23 -13.05
CA SER A 37 11.44 0.82 -12.72
C SER A 37 10.16 0.08 -12.30
N LYS A 38 9.03 0.81 -12.16
CA LYS A 38 7.72 0.30 -11.76
C LYS A 38 6.67 0.57 -12.85
N ILE A 39 7.12 0.83 -14.09
CA ILE A 39 6.27 0.75 -15.27
C ILE A 39 6.15 -0.72 -15.65
N LEU A 40 4.98 -1.29 -15.40
CA LEU A 40 4.73 -2.72 -15.59
C LEU A 40 3.95 -2.92 -16.89
N GLN A 41 4.39 -3.91 -17.67
CA GLN A 41 3.71 -4.33 -18.89
C GLN A 41 2.94 -5.61 -18.59
N TYR A 42 1.67 -5.63 -18.99
CA TYR A 42 0.79 -6.77 -18.85
C TYR A 42 0.18 -7.10 -20.21
N GLU A 43 0.04 -8.38 -20.47
CA GLU A 43 -0.48 -8.90 -21.73
C GLU A 43 -1.94 -9.32 -21.59
N ARG A 44 -2.63 -9.43 -22.73
CA ARG A 44 -4.01 -9.87 -22.75
C ARG A 44 -4.12 -11.31 -22.23
N GLY A 45 -4.82 -11.49 -21.12
CA GLY A 45 -5.04 -12.82 -20.52
C GLY A 45 -4.23 -13.06 -19.25
N ASP A 46 -3.35 -12.13 -18.85
CA ASP A 46 -2.70 -12.19 -17.53
C ASP A 46 -3.72 -12.16 -16.39
N ASP A 47 -3.33 -12.67 -15.23
CA ASP A 47 -4.14 -12.63 -14.01
C ASP A 47 -4.38 -11.16 -13.58
N PRO A 48 -5.64 -10.67 -13.58
CA PRO A 48 -5.95 -9.30 -13.14
C PRO A 48 -5.54 -9.04 -11.69
N MET A 49 -5.42 -10.08 -10.86
CA MET A 49 -4.94 -9.96 -9.49
C MET A 49 -3.43 -9.76 -9.39
N GLN A 50 -2.64 -10.07 -10.43
CA GLN A 50 -1.21 -9.77 -10.46
C GLN A 50 -0.97 -8.27 -10.38
N ILE A 51 -1.69 -7.48 -11.18
CA ILE A 51 -1.63 -6.01 -11.14
C ILE A 51 -1.91 -5.47 -9.74
N VAL A 52 -2.89 -6.06 -9.04
CA VAL A 52 -3.24 -5.65 -7.66
C VAL A 52 -2.12 -5.98 -6.68
N ARG A 53 -1.46 -7.13 -6.82
CA ARG A 53 -0.32 -7.54 -6.00
C ARG A 53 0.88 -6.63 -6.22
N ASP A 54 1.24 -6.36 -7.47
CA ASP A 54 2.35 -5.48 -7.81
C ASP A 54 2.12 -4.05 -7.32
N TYR A 55 0.88 -3.55 -7.46
CA TYR A 55 0.49 -2.25 -6.92
C TYR A 55 0.59 -2.19 -5.39
N ARG A 56 0.14 -3.24 -4.69
CA ARG A 56 0.30 -3.35 -3.23
C ARG A 56 1.78 -3.26 -2.86
N ASP A 57 2.63 -4.07 -3.49
CA ASP A 57 4.05 -4.17 -3.13
C ASP A 57 4.77 -2.84 -3.33
N TYR A 58 4.48 -2.17 -4.45
CA TYR A 58 4.94 -0.81 -4.71
C TYR A 58 4.46 0.19 -3.65
N LEU A 59 3.16 0.18 -3.33
CA LEU A 59 2.60 1.10 -2.36
C LEU A 59 3.24 0.91 -0.98
N GLU A 60 3.41 -0.33 -0.54
CA GLU A 60 4.04 -0.62 0.75
C GLU A 60 5.52 -0.22 0.76
N GLU A 61 6.25 -0.42 -0.34
CA GLU A 61 7.63 0.06 -0.49
C GLU A 61 7.71 1.60 -0.38
N ALA A 62 6.84 2.31 -1.09
CA ALA A 62 6.78 3.78 -1.03
C ALA A 62 6.42 4.30 0.37
N ILE A 63 5.48 3.64 1.06
CA ILE A 63 5.09 3.97 2.44
C ILE A 63 6.25 3.71 3.42
N ARG A 64 7.00 2.62 3.25
CA ARG A 64 8.17 2.32 4.10
C ARG A 64 9.26 3.38 3.94
N ASN A 65 9.48 3.87 2.72
CA ASN A 65 10.48 4.90 2.43
C ASN A 65 10.13 6.25 3.06
N ASP A 66 8.86 6.66 3.03
CA ASP A 66 8.41 7.90 3.67
C ASP A 66 6.97 7.79 4.19
N PRO A 67 6.79 7.27 5.42
CA PRO A 67 5.46 7.05 5.97
C PRO A 67 4.72 8.37 6.25
N GLY A 68 5.41 9.51 6.35
CA GLY A 68 4.78 10.81 6.60
C GLY A 68 3.92 11.30 5.42
N GLN A 69 4.18 10.80 4.21
CA GLN A 69 3.45 11.18 2.99
C GLN A 69 2.15 10.41 2.79
N TYR A 70 1.92 9.34 3.55
CA TYR A 70 0.73 8.52 3.40
C TYR A 70 -0.45 9.04 4.24
N PHE A 71 -1.65 9.04 3.66
CA PHE A 71 -2.88 9.45 4.34
C PHE A 71 -3.39 8.35 5.31
N TRP A 72 -2.76 8.24 6.48
CA TRP A 72 -3.10 7.26 7.53
C TRP A 72 -4.52 7.39 8.10
N MET A 73 -5.17 8.54 7.90
CA MET A 73 -6.55 8.76 8.33
C MET A 73 -7.55 7.83 7.60
N HIS A 74 -7.20 7.35 6.40
CA HIS A 74 -8.03 6.40 5.68
C HIS A 74 -7.95 5.01 6.32
N ARG A 75 -9.09 4.48 6.80
CA ARG A 75 -9.21 3.13 7.38
C ARG A 75 -9.12 2.03 6.30
N ARG A 76 -7.95 1.85 5.70
CA ARG A 76 -7.70 0.93 4.59
C ARG A 76 -7.93 -0.55 4.94
N LEU A 77 -7.54 -0.94 6.16
CA LEU A 77 -7.62 -2.31 6.68
C LEU A 77 -8.97 -2.68 7.32
N LYS A 78 -10.06 -1.93 7.06
CA LYS A 78 -11.36 -2.16 7.70
C LYS A 78 -12.06 -3.44 7.20
N ALA A 79 -11.77 -3.84 5.96
CA ALA A 79 -12.26 -5.07 5.38
C ALA A 79 -11.18 -6.14 5.56
N ARG A 80 -11.38 -7.06 6.52
CA ARG A 80 -10.51 -8.22 6.74
C ARG A 80 -11.30 -9.52 6.59
N LYS A 81 -10.59 -10.63 6.44
CA LYS A 81 -11.18 -11.96 6.43
C LYS A 81 -11.81 -12.27 7.78
N GLU A 82 -12.84 -13.11 7.78
CA GLU A 82 -13.46 -13.64 8.98
C GLU A 82 -12.41 -14.33 9.87
N GLY A 83 -12.52 -14.14 11.19
CA GLY A 83 -11.54 -14.62 12.18
C GLY A 83 -10.35 -13.67 12.44
N TRP A 84 -10.18 -12.58 11.68
CA TRP A 84 -9.17 -11.56 11.98
C TRP A 84 -9.74 -10.51 12.94
N GLY A 85 -9.01 -10.20 14.00
CA GLY A 85 -9.38 -9.12 14.92
C GLY A 85 -9.46 -7.75 14.22
N ASP A 86 -10.26 -6.85 14.79
CA ASP A 86 -10.37 -5.49 14.28
C ASP A 86 -9.03 -4.74 14.44
N ALA A 87 -8.45 -4.33 13.31
CA ALA A 87 -7.18 -3.59 13.27
C ALA A 87 -7.27 -2.19 13.93
N TYR A 88 -8.49 -1.72 14.18
CA TYR A 88 -8.81 -0.39 14.66
C TYR A 88 -9.41 -0.38 16.08
N ALA A 89 -9.50 -1.53 16.73
CA ALA A 89 -10.11 -1.67 18.05
C ALA A 89 -9.48 -0.72 19.09
N ASP A 90 -8.17 -0.52 19.03
CA ASP A 90 -7.42 0.27 20.01
C ASP A 90 -7.12 1.70 19.57
N LEU A 91 -7.81 2.25 18.56
CA LEU A 91 -7.51 3.59 18.02
C LEU A 91 -7.62 4.71 19.07
N HIS A 92 -8.46 4.53 20.08
CA HIS A 92 -8.67 5.47 21.19
C HIS A 92 -7.61 5.33 22.29
N LYS A 93 -6.85 4.23 22.28
CA LYS A 93 -5.80 3.97 23.27
C LYS A 93 -4.66 4.94 23.04
N ARG A 94 -4.35 5.77 24.04
CA ARG A 94 -3.17 6.64 24.00
C ARG A 94 -1.96 5.88 24.53
N TRP A 95 -1.06 5.52 23.62
CA TRP A 95 0.18 4.80 23.97
C TRP A 95 1.25 5.76 24.48
N GLN A 96 1.91 5.39 25.58
CA GLN A 96 3.11 6.06 26.07
C GLN A 96 4.30 5.81 25.12
N PRO A 97 5.30 6.71 25.04
CA PRO A 97 6.42 6.58 24.11
C PRO A 97 7.14 5.22 24.20
N GLU A 98 7.40 4.73 25.41
CA GLU A 98 8.09 3.46 25.62
C GLU A 98 7.27 2.24 25.16
N GLN A 99 5.94 2.29 25.34
CA GLN A 99 5.05 1.25 24.84
C GLN A 99 5.02 1.21 23.30
N ARG A 100 5.10 2.38 22.64
CA ARG A 100 5.18 2.45 21.17
C ARG A 100 6.49 1.88 20.65
N LYS A 101 7.62 2.25 21.27
CA LYS A 101 8.93 1.70 20.92
C LYS A 101 8.96 0.18 21.07
N ALA A 102 8.46 -0.33 22.19
CA ALA A 102 8.38 -1.78 22.44
C ALA A 102 7.51 -2.50 21.40
N LEU A 103 6.36 -1.93 21.03
CA LEU A 103 5.49 -2.49 19.98
C LEU A 103 6.18 -2.51 18.61
N ILE A 104 6.84 -1.42 18.22
CA ILE A 104 7.54 -1.34 16.94
C ILE A 104 8.68 -2.38 16.91
N ALA A 105 9.46 -2.47 18.00
CA ALA A 105 10.54 -3.44 18.12
C ALA A 105 10.03 -4.89 18.03
N SER A 106 8.92 -5.23 18.70
CA SER A 106 8.37 -6.59 18.64
C SER A 106 7.95 -6.98 17.22
N ARG A 107 7.39 -6.03 16.45
CA ARG A 107 6.95 -6.25 15.07
C ARG A 107 8.11 -6.37 14.07
N GLN A 108 9.25 -5.74 14.35
CA GLN A 108 10.45 -5.87 13.53
C GLN A 108 11.11 -7.24 13.69
N THR A 109 11.07 -7.82 14.89
CA THR A 109 11.56 -9.18 15.15
C THR A 109 10.74 -10.23 14.41
N ASP A 110 9.41 -10.13 14.43
CA ASP A 110 8.51 -11.05 13.72
C ASP A 110 8.73 -11.02 12.20
N ALA A 111 9.03 -9.85 11.64
CA ALA A 111 9.28 -9.68 10.20
C ALA A 111 10.63 -10.24 9.72
N THR A 112 11.55 -10.53 10.65
CA THR A 112 12.88 -11.11 10.34
C THR A 112 12.88 -12.64 10.43
N GLN A 113 11.83 -13.23 11.02
CA GLN A 113 11.69 -14.69 11.22
C GLN A 113 10.73 -15.36 10.22
N ALA A 114 10.11 -14.61 9.31
CA ALA A 114 9.18 -15.08 8.28
C ALA A 114 9.78 -14.91 6.88
#